data_AF-A0A372RDD0-F1
#
_entry.id   AF-A0A372RDD0-F1
#
_cell.length_a   1.000
_cell.length_b   1.000
_cell.length_c   1.000
_cell.angle_alpha   90.00
_cell.angle_beta   90.00
_cell.angle_gamma   90.00
#
_symmetry.space_group_name_H-M   'P 1'
#
loop_
_entity.id
_entity.type
_entity.pdbx_description
1 polymer ?
#
loop_
_entity_poly.entity_id
_entity_poly.type
_entity_poly.pdbx_seq_one_letter_code
_entity_poly.pdbx_strand_id
1 'polypeptide(L)'
;MIWDNLIRWSFAQHPFIKEDIKQWNTEEIAIMESTLHRFLPLIRFYHISSIDFHSKVYPFKVILPKDLINEMLVFYLVPSKKLNVDIQLPRYPKYDTDLIKFKHFAIFSSWIEKESDSYYYKKNIPYQFNLIYRASKDGKTAKAFHKKCDNRGPTIVIIKIKGTEQIIGGYNPFSWDSSKSYKYTTDSFMFSFTDRKNTKTAEVSFSNGTYSIGCYPTHGPIFGGDFSCKDCATNWKFNNYFHSYPDINIPTGSIQVDDYEVFQVKKLKSNLNDKLKLFKKKSFLKSLFKK
;
A
#
# COMPACT_ATOMS: atom_id res chain seq x y z
N MET A 1 22.15 -0.98 -9.96
CA MET A 1 20.89 -0.22 -10.20
C MET A 1 20.17 -0.84 -11.41
N ILE A 2 18.85 -0.71 -11.55
CA ILE A 2 18.13 -1.27 -12.74
C ILE A 2 18.69 -0.70 -14.04
N TRP A 3 19.04 0.59 -14.03
CA TRP A 3 19.70 1.28 -15.13
C TRP A 3 21.02 0.62 -15.56
N ASP A 4 21.92 0.31 -14.62
CA ASP A 4 23.21 -0.34 -14.93
C ASP A 4 23.01 -1.69 -15.65
N ASN A 5 22.03 -2.47 -15.21
CA ASN A 5 21.72 -3.75 -15.84
C ASN A 5 21.13 -3.58 -17.24
N LEU A 6 20.31 -2.55 -17.44
CA LEU A 6 19.74 -2.24 -18.75
C LEU A 6 20.82 -1.79 -19.74
N ILE A 7 21.76 -0.94 -19.31
CA ILE A 7 22.89 -0.49 -20.12
C ILE A 7 23.79 -1.68 -20.49
N ARG A 8 24.17 -2.52 -19.52
CA ARG A 8 24.94 -3.75 -19.79
C ARG A 8 24.22 -4.67 -20.77
N TRP A 9 22.90 -4.83 -20.62
CA TRP A 9 22.09 -5.61 -21.55
C TRP A 9 22.08 -5.00 -22.96
N SER A 10 21.96 -3.67 -23.10
CA SER A 10 21.98 -3.03 -24.42
C SER A 10 23.32 -3.20 -25.15
N PHE A 11 24.45 -3.14 -24.45
CA PHE A 11 25.76 -3.44 -25.05
C PHE A 11 25.89 -4.90 -25.46
N ALA A 12 25.33 -5.83 -24.68
CA ALA A 12 25.30 -7.23 -25.06
C ALA A 12 24.42 -7.50 -26.30
N GLN A 13 23.40 -6.66 -26.57
CA GLN A 13 22.61 -6.75 -27.80
C GLN A 13 23.35 -6.18 -29.02
N HIS A 14 24.26 -5.22 -28.82
CA HIS A 14 24.98 -4.54 -29.90
C HIS A 14 26.50 -4.54 -29.65
N PRO A 15 27.18 -5.70 -29.79
CA PRO A 15 28.60 -5.85 -29.41
C PRO A 15 29.60 -4.96 -30.18
N PHE A 16 29.18 -4.41 -31.32
CA PHE A 16 30.00 -3.52 -32.14
C PHE A 16 29.98 -2.06 -31.64
N ILE A 17 29.03 -1.69 -30.77
CA ILE A 17 28.94 -0.36 -30.17
C ILE A 17 29.84 -0.30 -28.94
N LYS A 18 30.80 0.63 -28.93
CA LYS A 18 31.73 0.81 -27.80
C LYS A 18 31.04 1.40 -26.57
N GLU A 19 31.57 1.14 -25.37
CA GLU A 19 30.99 1.69 -24.13
C GLU A 19 31.14 3.22 -24.00
N ASP A 20 32.17 3.80 -24.62
CA ASP A 20 32.42 5.25 -24.58
C ASP A 20 31.46 6.00 -25.51
N ILE A 21 30.42 6.57 -24.92
CA ILE A 21 29.35 7.32 -25.60
C ILE A 21 29.90 8.50 -26.42
N LYS A 22 31.05 9.08 -26.03
CA LYS A 22 31.65 10.20 -26.78
C LYS A 22 32.15 9.80 -28.16
N GLN A 23 32.30 8.49 -28.41
CA GLN A 23 32.78 7.95 -29.68
C GLN A 23 31.64 7.54 -30.61
N TRP A 24 30.38 7.66 -30.19
CA TRP A 24 29.25 7.18 -30.97
C TRP A 24 28.95 8.10 -32.16
N ASN A 25 28.72 7.50 -33.31
CA ASN A 25 28.16 8.17 -34.47
C ASN A 25 26.62 8.22 -34.41
N THR A 26 26.01 8.92 -35.36
CA THR A 26 24.55 9.12 -35.41
C THR A 26 23.76 7.81 -35.52
N GLU A 27 24.28 6.82 -36.25
CA GLU A 27 23.63 5.51 -36.42
C GLU A 27 23.66 4.69 -35.13
N GLU A 28 24.82 4.67 -34.44
CA GLU A 28 24.98 3.99 -33.16
C GLU A 28 24.07 4.59 -32.07
N ILE A 29 23.92 5.91 -32.05
CA ILE A 29 22.97 6.61 -31.17
C ILE A 29 21.53 6.13 -31.45
N ALA A 30 21.12 6.10 -32.72
CA ALA A 30 19.77 5.70 -33.11
C ALA A 30 19.47 4.23 -32.74
N ILE A 31 20.44 3.33 -32.92
CA ILE A 31 20.32 1.91 -32.53
C ILE A 31 20.09 1.79 -31.01
N MET A 32 20.91 2.49 -30.22
CA MET A 32 20.82 2.45 -28.76
C MET A 32 19.55 3.11 -28.23
N GLU A 33 19.14 4.23 -28.83
CA GLU A 33 17.88 4.90 -28.52
C GLU A 33 16.68 3.95 -28.75
N SER A 34 16.58 3.34 -29.94
CA SER A 34 15.54 2.38 -30.28
C SER A 34 15.51 1.18 -29.34
N THR A 35 16.69 0.67 -28.97
CA THR A 35 16.85 -0.47 -28.07
C THR A 35 16.33 -0.17 -26.67
N LEU A 36 16.63 1.02 -26.15
CA LEU A 36 16.26 1.41 -24.79
C LEU A 36 14.85 1.99 -24.68
N HIS A 37 14.30 2.56 -25.77
CA HIS A 37 13.04 3.33 -25.77
C HIS A 37 11.89 2.62 -25.03
N ARG A 38 11.67 1.33 -25.30
CA ARG A 38 10.59 0.54 -24.66
C ARG A 38 10.78 0.32 -23.15
N PHE A 39 12.01 0.47 -22.65
CA PHE A 39 12.37 0.22 -21.26
C PHE A 39 12.47 1.50 -20.43
N LEU A 40 12.70 2.66 -21.06
CA LEU A 40 12.80 3.94 -20.34
C LEU A 40 11.57 4.23 -19.46
N PRO A 41 10.30 4.01 -19.90
CA PRO A 41 9.13 4.21 -19.05
C PRO A 41 9.08 3.28 -17.83
N LEU A 42 9.86 2.20 -17.82
CA LEU A 42 9.90 1.23 -16.72
C LEU A 42 10.91 1.61 -15.63
N ILE A 43 11.79 2.58 -15.91
CA ILE A 43 12.86 3.04 -15.01
C ILE A 43 12.33 4.16 -14.13
N ARG A 44 12.50 4.02 -12.81
CA ARG A 44 12.06 5.04 -11.86
C ARG A 44 13.15 6.08 -11.63
N PHE A 45 13.35 6.98 -12.60
CA PHE A 45 14.42 7.97 -12.56
C PHE A 45 14.41 8.83 -11.29
N TYR A 46 13.24 9.21 -10.77
CA TYR A 46 13.13 9.98 -9.52
C TYR A 46 13.58 9.24 -8.24
N HIS A 47 13.71 7.91 -8.29
CA HIS A 47 14.28 7.12 -7.18
C HIS A 47 15.80 6.96 -7.27
N ILE A 48 16.41 7.38 -8.38
CA ILE A 48 17.86 7.39 -8.53
C ILE A 48 18.40 8.53 -7.66
N SER A 49 19.51 8.32 -6.95
CA SER A 49 20.13 9.39 -6.18
C SER A 49 20.64 10.48 -7.14
N SER A 50 20.77 11.74 -6.70
CA SER A 50 21.36 12.77 -7.56
C SER A 50 22.78 12.40 -8.01
N ILE A 51 23.52 11.69 -7.15
CA ILE A 51 24.88 11.19 -7.41
C ILE A 51 24.85 10.12 -8.51
N ASP A 52 23.97 9.13 -8.41
CA ASP A 52 23.84 8.06 -9.42
C ASP A 52 23.25 8.58 -10.72
N PHE A 53 22.32 9.54 -10.67
CA PHE A 53 21.79 10.17 -11.87
C PHE A 53 22.92 10.88 -12.63
N HIS A 54 23.70 11.72 -11.95
CA HIS A 54 24.81 12.44 -12.55
C HIS A 54 25.92 11.51 -13.08
N SER A 55 26.31 10.50 -12.30
CA SER A 55 27.46 9.63 -12.64
C SER A 55 27.12 8.48 -13.60
N LYS A 56 25.88 8.00 -13.64
CA LYS A 56 25.53 6.77 -14.38
C LYS A 56 24.45 6.97 -15.44
N VAL A 57 23.48 7.87 -15.21
CA VAL A 57 22.37 8.10 -16.15
C VAL A 57 22.66 9.23 -17.11
N TYR A 58 23.07 10.38 -16.59
CA TYR A 58 23.34 11.59 -17.34
C TYR A 58 24.41 11.45 -18.45
N PRO A 59 25.45 10.59 -18.33
CA PRO A 59 26.36 10.33 -19.45
C PRO A 59 25.64 9.87 -20.72
N PHE A 60 24.52 9.16 -20.58
CA PHE A 60 23.69 8.66 -21.69
C PHE A 60 22.57 9.63 -22.09
N LYS A 61 22.66 10.93 -21.76
CA LYS A 61 21.61 11.91 -22.08
C LYS A 61 21.26 12.02 -23.57
N VAL A 62 22.17 11.63 -24.47
CA VAL A 62 21.98 11.69 -25.93
C VAL A 62 20.95 10.68 -26.45
N ILE A 63 20.73 9.58 -25.72
CA ILE A 63 19.73 8.54 -26.05
C ILE A 63 18.50 8.60 -25.13
N LEU A 64 18.41 9.63 -24.28
CA LEU A 64 17.29 9.85 -23.38
C LEU A 64 16.39 10.96 -23.92
N PRO A 65 15.05 10.86 -23.74
CA PRO A 65 14.14 11.94 -24.09
C PRO A 65 14.59 13.25 -23.44
N LYS A 66 14.66 14.33 -24.23
CA LYS A 66 15.12 15.65 -23.75
C LYS A 66 14.28 16.16 -22.58
N ASP A 67 12.96 15.94 -22.65
CA ASP A 67 12.03 16.33 -21.58
C ASP A 67 12.33 15.61 -20.27
N LEU A 68 12.61 14.30 -20.32
CA LEU A 68 13.00 13.51 -19.15
C LEU A 68 14.26 14.06 -18.48
N ILE A 69 15.28 14.40 -19.27
CA ILE A 69 16.52 14.97 -18.73
C ILE A 69 16.25 16.31 -18.05
N ASN A 70 15.50 17.19 -18.70
CA ASN A 70 15.15 18.50 -18.14
C ASN A 70 14.35 18.37 -16.85
N GLU A 71 13.37 17.47 -16.81
CA GLU A 71 12.59 17.17 -15.61
C GLU A 71 13.45 16.64 -14.46
N MET A 72 14.40 15.73 -14.74
CA MET A 72 15.33 15.23 -13.73
C MET A 72 16.24 16.34 -13.19
N LEU A 73 16.78 17.18 -14.08
CA LEU A 73 17.60 18.31 -13.68
C LEU A 73 16.81 19.26 -12.77
N VAL A 74 15.60 19.65 -13.16
CA VAL A 74 14.70 20.47 -12.33
C VAL A 74 14.40 19.80 -11.00
N PHE A 75 14.14 18.49 -10.97
CA PHE A 75 13.87 17.74 -9.75
C PHE A 75 15.04 17.77 -8.76
N TYR A 76 16.29 17.61 -9.24
CA TYR A 76 17.45 17.62 -8.34
C TYR A 76 17.91 19.02 -7.95
N LEU A 77 17.75 20.01 -8.83
CA LEU A 77 18.20 21.38 -8.63
C LEU A 77 17.20 22.25 -7.84
N VAL A 78 15.90 21.93 -7.88
CA VAL A 78 14.83 22.73 -7.24
C VAL A 78 14.25 21.97 -6.04
N PRO A 79 14.58 22.33 -4.78
CA PRO A 79 14.13 21.62 -3.59
C PRO A 79 12.61 21.50 -3.44
N SER A 80 11.85 22.50 -3.89
CA SER A 80 10.38 22.49 -3.85
C SER A 80 9.76 21.50 -4.85
N LYS A 81 10.44 21.21 -5.97
CA LYS A 81 10.01 20.19 -6.94
C LYS A 81 10.27 18.77 -6.43
N LYS A 82 11.32 18.55 -5.63
CA LYS A 82 11.55 17.28 -4.91
C LYS A 82 10.36 16.85 -4.04
N LEU A 83 9.60 17.82 -3.53
CA LEU A 83 8.41 17.58 -2.71
C LEU A 83 7.13 17.34 -3.54
N ASN A 84 7.09 17.85 -4.77
CA ASN A 84 5.92 17.91 -5.66
C ASN A 84 5.93 16.93 -6.83
N VAL A 85 7.06 16.28 -7.14
CA VAL A 85 7.05 15.20 -8.10
C VAL A 85 6.31 14.03 -7.49
N ASP A 86 5.20 13.68 -8.13
CA ASP A 86 4.47 12.42 -7.93
C ASP A 86 5.40 11.29 -8.41
N ILE A 87 6.36 10.92 -7.55
CA ILE A 87 7.31 9.86 -7.80
C ILE A 87 6.47 8.63 -8.13
N GLN A 88 6.49 8.21 -9.40
CA GLN A 88 5.69 7.10 -9.87
C GLN A 88 5.76 5.96 -8.85
N LEU A 89 4.56 5.63 -8.34
CA LEU A 89 4.35 4.64 -7.29
C LEU A 89 5.24 3.44 -7.58
N PRO A 90 5.95 2.91 -6.58
CA PRO A 90 6.66 1.67 -6.78
C PRO A 90 5.75 0.63 -7.44
N ARG A 91 6.26 -0.12 -8.43
CA ARG A 91 5.76 -1.45 -8.80
C ARG A 91 5.83 -2.29 -7.53
N TYR A 92 4.82 -2.13 -6.69
CA TYR A 92 4.49 -3.07 -5.66
C TYR A 92 3.94 -4.33 -6.36
N PRO A 93 4.04 -5.51 -5.73
CA PRO A 93 3.34 -6.69 -6.24
C PRO A 93 1.92 -6.27 -6.59
N LYS A 94 1.47 -6.60 -7.81
CA LYS A 94 0.07 -6.44 -8.19
C LYS A 94 -0.71 -7.18 -7.13
N TYR A 95 -1.31 -6.45 -6.19
CA TYR A 95 -2.19 -7.05 -5.21
C TYR A 95 -3.32 -7.67 -6.03
N ASP A 96 -3.59 -8.95 -5.81
CA ASP A 96 -4.75 -9.61 -6.39
C ASP A 96 -5.98 -9.00 -5.71
N THR A 97 -6.46 -7.86 -6.23
CA THR A 97 -7.66 -7.15 -5.75
C THR A 97 -8.18 -6.20 -6.82
N ASP A 98 -9.49 -6.23 -7.00
CA ASP A 98 -10.22 -5.31 -7.86
C ASP A 98 -10.96 -4.23 -7.04
N LEU A 99 -10.96 -4.35 -5.70
CA LEU A 99 -11.67 -3.45 -4.79
C LEU A 99 -10.87 -2.18 -4.51
N ILE A 100 -9.55 -2.31 -4.31
CA ILE A 100 -8.68 -1.22 -3.88
C ILE A 100 -7.39 -1.13 -4.70
N LYS A 101 -6.71 0.00 -4.57
CA LYS A 101 -5.39 0.27 -5.18
C LYS A 101 -4.32 0.43 -4.12
N PHE A 102 -3.05 0.40 -4.55
CA PHE A 102 -1.87 0.59 -3.71
C PHE A 102 -2.01 1.69 -2.64
N LYS A 103 -2.55 2.86 -3.02
CA LYS A 103 -2.70 4.00 -2.10
C LYS A 103 -3.48 3.63 -0.83
N HIS A 104 -4.47 2.74 -0.91
CA HIS A 104 -5.22 2.27 0.27
C HIS A 104 -4.33 1.53 1.25
N PHE A 105 -3.46 0.63 0.78
CA PHE A 105 -2.51 -0.09 1.65
C PHE A 105 -1.54 0.85 2.36
N ALA A 106 -1.15 1.96 1.72
CA ALA A 106 -0.34 2.98 2.37
C ALA A 106 -1.09 3.67 3.52
N ILE A 107 -2.36 4.04 3.30
CA ILE A 107 -3.23 4.61 4.34
C ILE A 107 -3.40 3.63 5.50
N PHE A 108 -3.76 2.38 5.21
CA PHE A 108 -3.94 1.34 6.22
C PHE A 108 -2.68 1.15 7.05
N SER A 109 -1.50 1.20 6.41
CA SER A 109 -0.22 1.11 7.11
C SER A 109 0.03 2.32 8.01
N SER A 110 -0.40 3.52 7.60
CA SER A 110 -0.32 4.71 8.43
C SER A 110 -1.20 4.56 9.67
N TRP A 111 -2.44 4.10 9.49
CA TRP A 111 -3.39 3.88 10.60
C TRP A 111 -2.94 2.78 11.56
N ILE A 112 -2.36 1.68 11.07
CA ILE A 112 -1.79 0.62 11.94
C ILE A 112 -0.69 1.18 12.85
N GLU A 113 0.14 2.12 12.37
CA GLU A 113 1.19 2.77 13.17
C GLU A 113 0.69 4.03 13.90
N LYS A 114 -0.61 4.35 13.81
CA LYS A 114 -1.24 5.57 14.37
C LYS A 114 -0.58 6.87 13.89
N GLU A 115 -0.17 6.89 12.62
CA GLU A 115 0.41 8.03 11.91
C GLU A 115 -0.63 8.68 10.98
N SER A 116 -0.33 9.87 10.44
CA SER A 116 -1.22 10.56 9.51
C SER A 116 -1.43 9.77 8.20
N ASP A 117 -2.62 9.87 7.60
CA ASP A 117 -3.07 9.05 6.46
C ASP A 117 -2.05 8.95 5.32
N SER A 118 -1.33 10.03 5.06
CA SER A 118 -0.37 10.16 3.96
C SER A 118 1.06 9.72 4.30
N TYR A 119 1.33 9.29 5.53
CA TYR A 119 2.68 9.02 6.03
C TYR A 119 3.45 8.04 5.14
N TYR A 120 2.80 6.97 4.66
CA TYR A 120 3.40 5.97 3.79
C TYR A 120 3.15 6.19 2.29
N TYR A 121 2.47 7.26 1.85
CA TYR A 121 2.34 7.55 0.42
C TYR A 121 3.69 7.80 -0.28
N LYS A 122 4.63 8.42 0.45
CA LYS A 122 5.97 8.78 -0.05
C LYS A 122 7.08 7.90 0.56
N LYS A 123 6.73 6.78 1.20
CA LYS A 123 7.68 5.89 1.89
C LYS A 123 7.44 4.43 1.51
N ASN A 124 8.40 3.58 1.85
CA ASN A 124 8.20 2.14 1.79
C ASN A 124 7.15 1.75 2.84
N ILE A 125 6.10 1.07 2.40
CA ILE A 125 5.13 0.44 3.29
C ILE A 125 5.86 -0.62 4.14
N PRO A 126 5.76 -0.60 5.48
CA PRO A 126 6.46 -1.54 6.35
C PRO A 126 5.69 -2.87 6.52
N TYR A 127 4.59 -3.04 5.80
CA TYR A 127 3.71 -4.20 5.85
C TYR A 127 3.58 -4.88 4.49
N GLN A 128 3.46 -6.19 4.51
CA GLN A 128 2.98 -6.98 3.39
C GLN A 128 1.51 -7.32 3.62
N PHE A 129 0.67 -7.03 2.62
CA PHE A 129 -0.74 -7.40 2.60
C PHE A 129 -0.95 -8.58 1.66
N ASN A 130 -1.29 -9.75 2.22
CA ASN A 130 -1.51 -10.96 1.44
C ASN A 130 -3.00 -11.26 1.41
N LEU A 131 -3.62 -11.28 0.23
CA LEU A 131 -5.01 -11.73 0.10
C LEU A 131 -5.10 -13.21 0.55
N ILE A 132 -5.92 -13.49 1.56
CA ILE A 132 -6.12 -14.84 2.08
C ILE A 132 -7.55 -15.35 1.86
N TYR A 133 -8.49 -14.45 1.62
CA TYR A 133 -9.89 -14.79 1.36
C TYR A 133 -10.54 -13.70 0.49
N ARG A 134 -11.30 -14.13 -0.53
CA ARG A 134 -12.21 -13.30 -1.32
C ARG A 134 -13.55 -14.01 -1.43
N ALA A 135 -14.64 -13.38 -1.02
CA ALA A 135 -15.94 -14.06 -0.88
C ALA A 135 -16.46 -14.59 -2.22
N SER A 136 -16.29 -13.85 -3.32
CA SER A 136 -16.64 -14.29 -4.68
C SER A 136 -15.84 -15.50 -5.18
N LYS A 137 -14.63 -15.73 -4.68
CA LYS A 137 -13.71 -16.80 -5.13
C LYS A 137 -13.73 -18.02 -4.20
N ASP A 138 -13.72 -17.77 -2.89
CA ASP A 138 -13.57 -18.81 -1.87
C ASP A 138 -14.92 -19.30 -1.30
N GLY A 139 -16.02 -18.64 -1.68
CA GLY A 139 -17.38 -18.99 -1.28
C GLY A 139 -17.88 -18.14 -0.10
N LYS A 140 -19.11 -17.65 -0.22
CA LYS A 140 -19.76 -16.72 0.72
C LYS A 140 -20.34 -17.46 1.96
N THR A 141 -19.49 -18.13 2.74
CA THR A 141 -19.91 -18.89 3.93
C THR A 141 -18.97 -18.68 5.12
N ALA A 142 -19.50 -18.68 6.35
CA ALA A 142 -18.69 -18.59 7.58
C ALA A 142 -17.63 -19.70 7.65
N LYS A 143 -18.00 -20.92 7.22
CA LYS A 143 -17.07 -22.04 7.11
C LYS A 143 -15.89 -21.75 6.18
N ALA A 144 -16.12 -21.15 5.01
CA ALA A 144 -15.06 -20.78 4.08
C ALA A 144 -14.16 -19.67 4.64
N PHE A 145 -14.76 -18.66 5.27
CA PHE A 145 -14.03 -17.60 5.96
C PHE A 145 -13.10 -18.18 7.03
N HIS A 146 -13.62 -18.95 7.99
CA HIS A 146 -12.81 -19.51 9.07
C HIS A 146 -11.72 -20.46 8.57
N LYS A 147 -12.01 -21.29 7.56
CA LYS A 147 -11.00 -22.16 6.93
C LYS A 147 -9.79 -21.37 6.39
N LYS A 148 -10.01 -20.14 5.91
CA LYS A 148 -8.96 -19.31 5.32
C LYS A 148 -8.33 -18.34 6.32
N CYS A 149 -9.13 -17.75 7.21
CA CYS A 149 -8.78 -16.60 8.04
C CYS A 149 -8.41 -16.93 9.48
N ASP A 150 -8.85 -18.07 10.04
CA ASP A 150 -8.50 -18.43 11.41
C ASP A 150 -6.99 -18.66 11.55
N ASN A 151 -6.43 -18.22 12.69
CA ASN A 151 -5.03 -18.35 13.05
C ASN A 151 -4.04 -17.72 12.07
N ARG A 152 -4.48 -16.72 11.29
CA ARG A 152 -3.61 -16.00 10.33
C ARG A 152 -2.92 -14.76 10.91
N GLY A 153 -3.09 -14.46 12.19
CA GLY A 153 -2.57 -13.23 12.79
C GLY A 153 -3.37 -12.01 12.32
N PRO A 154 -2.77 -10.80 12.35
CA PRO A 154 -3.46 -9.57 12.01
C PRO A 154 -4.03 -9.58 10.59
N THR A 155 -5.24 -9.04 10.42
CA THR A 155 -5.91 -8.96 9.12
C THR A 155 -6.60 -7.61 8.93
N ILE A 156 -6.71 -7.18 7.67
CA ILE A 156 -7.61 -6.10 7.28
C ILE A 156 -8.71 -6.66 6.36
N VAL A 157 -9.96 -6.30 6.67
CA VAL A 157 -11.16 -6.69 5.94
C VAL A 157 -11.63 -5.48 5.12
N ILE A 158 -11.92 -5.68 3.85
CA ILE A 158 -12.39 -4.64 2.91
C ILE A 158 -13.67 -5.13 2.25
N ILE A 159 -14.72 -4.33 2.31
CA ILE A 159 -16.07 -4.70 1.90
C ILE A 159 -16.58 -3.65 0.92
N LYS A 160 -17.10 -4.09 -0.23
CA LYS A 160 -17.71 -3.24 -1.24
C LYS A 160 -19.21 -3.20 -1.07
N ILE A 161 -19.77 -2.04 -0.74
CA ILE A 161 -21.23 -1.85 -0.66
C ILE A 161 -21.84 -1.95 -2.05
N LYS A 162 -22.93 -2.71 -2.18
CA LYS A 162 -23.59 -2.98 -3.45
C LYS A 162 -24.15 -1.70 -4.08
N GLY A 163 -23.88 -1.51 -5.37
CA GLY A 163 -24.45 -0.41 -6.16
C GLY A 163 -23.87 0.97 -5.89
N THR A 164 -22.78 1.08 -5.12
CA THR A 164 -22.09 2.35 -4.84
C THR A 164 -20.61 2.27 -5.24
N GLU A 165 -19.80 3.29 -4.99
CA GLU A 165 -18.32 3.20 -4.98
C GLU A 165 -17.76 3.14 -3.55
N GLN A 166 -18.61 3.13 -2.53
CA GLN A 166 -18.22 3.09 -1.13
C GLN A 166 -17.58 1.75 -0.77
N ILE A 167 -16.48 1.81 -0.02
CA ILE A 167 -15.88 0.66 0.66
C ILE A 167 -15.82 0.92 2.17
N ILE A 168 -16.08 -0.12 2.95
CA ILE A 168 -16.00 -0.09 4.41
C ILE A 168 -15.17 -1.28 4.88
N GLY A 169 -14.76 -1.28 6.14
CA GLY A 169 -14.02 -2.40 6.67
C GLY A 169 -13.41 -2.16 8.03
N GLY A 170 -12.47 -3.03 8.40
CA GLY A 170 -11.78 -2.92 9.67
C GLY A 170 -10.51 -3.74 9.75
N TYR A 171 -9.63 -3.32 10.65
CA TYR A 171 -8.38 -3.99 10.99
C TYR A 171 -8.50 -4.73 12.32
N ASN A 172 -8.20 -6.02 12.28
CA ASN A 172 -8.09 -6.88 13.44
C ASN A 172 -6.59 -7.10 13.75
N PRO A 173 -6.08 -6.63 14.90
CA PRO A 173 -4.68 -6.85 15.31
C PRO A 173 -4.41 -8.28 15.81
N PHE A 174 -5.44 -9.10 16.00
CA PHE A 174 -5.33 -10.49 16.47
C PHE A 174 -5.62 -11.49 15.34
N SER A 175 -5.43 -12.78 15.64
CA SER A 175 -6.02 -13.86 14.84
C SER A 175 -7.51 -13.99 15.09
N TRP A 176 -8.27 -14.33 14.05
CA TRP A 176 -9.57 -15.01 14.20
C TRP A 176 -9.35 -16.44 14.71
N ASP A 177 -10.25 -16.97 15.54
CA ASP A 177 -10.03 -18.30 16.16
C ASP A 177 -11.31 -19.08 16.49
N SER A 178 -12.49 -18.60 16.08
CA SER A 178 -13.76 -19.29 16.35
C SER A 178 -14.05 -19.59 17.83
N SER A 179 -13.42 -18.85 18.77
CA SER A 179 -13.51 -19.09 20.22
C SER A 179 -14.88 -18.82 20.86
N LYS A 180 -15.86 -18.33 20.11
CA LYS A 180 -17.19 -17.90 20.59
C LYS A 180 -17.11 -16.76 21.62
N SER A 181 -16.13 -15.88 21.47
CA SER A 181 -15.87 -14.78 22.40
C SER A 181 -15.49 -13.48 21.68
N TYR A 182 -15.48 -12.39 22.44
CA TYR A 182 -14.97 -11.10 22.01
C TYR A 182 -13.54 -10.88 22.48
N LYS A 183 -12.77 -10.16 21.67
CA LYS A 183 -11.44 -9.66 21.99
C LYS A 183 -11.50 -8.14 22.12
N TYR A 184 -10.76 -7.64 23.10
CA TYR A 184 -10.77 -6.25 23.56
C TYR A 184 -9.45 -5.58 23.22
N THR A 185 -9.47 -4.48 22.48
CA THR A 185 -8.26 -3.76 22.07
C THR A 185 -8.56 -2.34 21.61
N THR A 186 -7.61 -1.43 21.78
CA THR A 186 -7.65 -0.07 21.21
C THR A 186 -6.81 0.05 19.92
N ASP A 187 -6.18 -1.03 19.47
CA ASP A 187 -5.37 -1.08 18.25
C ASP A 187 -6.16 -1.53 17.02
N SER A 188 -7.41 -1.96 17.21
CA SER A 188 -8.34 -2.20 16.11
C SER A 188 -8.96 -0.89 15.63
N PHE A 189 -9.20 -0.79 14.33
CA PHE A 189 -9.93 0.33 13.73
C PHE A 189 -10.94 -0.14 12.70
N MET A 190 -12.00 0.63 12.51
CA MET A 190 -12.90 0.56 11.36
C MET A 190 -12.63 1.73 10.42
N PHE A 191 -12.97 1.57 9.15
CA PHE A 191 -12.79 2.64 8.16
C PHE A 191 -13.94 2.67 7.15
N SER A 192 -14.08 3.82 6.50
CA SER A 192 -15.01 4.08 5.39
C SER A 192 -14.31 4.93 4.34
N PHE A 193 -14.53 4.63 3.06
CA PHE A 193 -14.23 5.52 1.95
C PHE A 193 -15.52 5.68 1.18
N THR A 194 -16.08 6.89 1.14
CA THR A 194 -17.33 7.14 0.39
C THR A 194 -17.15 6.94 -1.11
N ASP A 195 -15.92 7.10 -1.62
CA ASP A 195 -15.51 6.72 -2.97
C ASP A 195 -14.15 6.01 -2.95
N ARG A 196 -14.11 4.71 -3.25
CA ARG A 196 -12.88 3.90 -3.33
C ARG A 196 -11.88 4.35 -4.39
N LYS A 197 -12.30 5.19 -5.35
CA LYS A 197 -11.39 5.77 -6.35
C LYS A 197 -10.71 7.04 -5.82
N ASN A 198 -11.26 7.65 -4.78
CA ASN A 198 -10.76 8.87 -4.16
C ASN A 198 -10.39 8.64 -2.69
N THR A 199 -9.10 8.39 -2.45
CA THR A 199 -8.55 8.14 -1.10
C THR A 199 -8.62 9.33 -0.14
N LYS A 200 -9.04 10.52 -0.58
CA LYS A 200 -9.29 11.67 0.31
C LYS A 200 -10.60 11.55 1.08
N THR A 201 -11.48 10.63 0.68
CA THR A 201 -12.75 10.35 1.34
C THR A 201 -12.62 9.38 2.52
N ALA A 202 -11.38 9.09 2.91
CA ALA A 202 -11.08 8.12 3.95
C ALA A 202 -11.44 8.68 5.33
N GLU A 203 -12.23 7.92 6.07
CA GLU A 203 -12.47 8.12 7.50
C GLU A 203 -12.05 6.86 8.26
N VAL A 204 -11.48 7.04 9.44
CA VAL A 204 -11.03 5.97 10.31
C VAL A 204 -11.47 6.22 11.75
N SER A 205 -11.85 5.15 12.42
CA SER A 205 -12.30 5.17 13.80
C SER A 205 -11.61 4.04 14.56
N PHE A 206 -10.97 4.38 15.68
CA PHE A 206 -10.27 3.41 16.52
C PHE A 206 -11.22 2.88 17.60
N SER A 207 -11.04 1.60 17.95
CA SER A 207 -11.85 1.00 19.00
C SER A 207 -11.59 1.66 20.36
N ASN A 208 -12.65 1.84 21.14
CA ASN A 208 -12.57 2.27 22.54
C ASN A 208 -12.11 1.15 23.50
N GLY A 209 -11.86 -0.06 23.00
CA GLY A 209 -11.44 -1.22 23.80
C GLY A 209 -12.56 -2.16 24.23
N THR A 210 -13.81 -1.88 23.87
CA THR A 210 -14.97 -2.73 24.22
C THR A 210 -15.47 -3.51 23.00
N TYR A 211 -15.70 -4.82 23.15
CA TYR A 211 -16.26 -5.70 22.10
C TYR A 211 -15.62 -5.57 20.71
N SER A 212 -14.33 -5.21 20.64
CA SER A 212 -13.65 -4.76 19.42
C SER A 212 -13.74 -5.79 18.30
N ILE A 213 -13.42 -7.06 18.58
CA ILE A 213 -13.41 -8.14 17.58
C ILE A 213 -14.20 -9.34 18.08
N GLY A 214 -15.19 -9.80 17.32
CA GLY A 214 -15.96 -11.03 17.64
C GLY A 214 -15.42 -12.24 16.90
N CYS A 215 -15.20 -13.36 17.59
CA CYS A 215 -14.71 -14.62 17.01
C CYS A 215 -15.75 -15.74 17.12
N TYR A 216 -16.85 -15.63 16.38
CA TYR A 216 -17.95 -16.62 16.43
C TYR A 216 -17.95 -17.53 15.20
N PRO A 217 -17.99 -18.87 15.35
CA PRO A 217 -17.87 -19.85 14.25
C PRO A 217 -18.93 -19.72 13.14
N THR A 218 -20.07 -19.10 13.45
CA THR A 218 -21.22 -18.94 12.55
C THR A 218 -21.23 -17.58 11.84
N HIS A 219 -20.20 -16.77 12.05
CA HIS A 219 -20.10 -15.43 11.50
C HIS A 219 -18.81 -15.30 10.69
N GLY A 220 -18.79 -14.32 9.79
CA GLY A 220 -17.56 -13.85 9.19
C GLY A 220 -16.81 -12.92 10.13
N PRO A 221 -16.21 -11.85 9.58
CA PRO A 221 -15.68 -10.78 10.39
C PRO A 221 -16.75 -10.14 11.27
N ILE A 222 -16.41 -9.88 12.52
CA ILE A 222 -17.20 -9.06 13.45
C ILE A 222 -16.32 -7.95 14.00
N PHE A 223 -16.78 -6.71 13.89
CA PHE A 223 -16.19 -5.54 14.52
C PHE A 223 -17.21 -4.87 15.45
N GLY A 224 -16.79 -4.59 16.68
CA GLY A 224 -17.53 -3.76 17.64
C GLY A 224 -18.84 -4.35 18.13
N GLY A 225 -18.99 -5.68 18.10
CA GLY A 225 -20.24 -6.39 18.42
C GLY A 225 -21.40 -6.16 17.44
N ASP A 226 -21.34 -5.11 16.63
CA ASP A 226 -22.46 -4.64 15.81
C ASP A 226 -22.26 -4.83 14.32
N PHE A 227 -21.02 -4.70 13.85
CA PHE A 227 -20.71 -4.85 12.43
C PHE A 227 -20.39 -6.30 12.14
N SER A 228 -21.34 -7.02 11.53
CA SER A 228 -21.22 -8.47 11.36
C SER A 228 -21.83 -8.99 10.08
N CYS A 229 -21.29 -10.12 9.63
CA CYS A 229 -21.87 -10.93 8.57
C CYS A 229 -22.22 -12.32 9.11
N LYS A 230 -23.48 -12.51 9.51
CA LYS A 230 -23.99 -13.84 9.89
C LYS A 230 -24.04 -14.71 8.63
N ASP A 231 -23.42 -15.88 8.67
CA ASP A 231 -23.26 -16.82 7.56
C ASP A 231 -22.42 -16.34 6.35
N CYS A 232 -21.78 -15.16 6.41
CA CYS A 232 -20.92 -14.60 5.34
C CYS A 232 -21.60 -14.38 3.96
N ALA A 233 -22.93 -14.20 3.94
CA ALA A 233 -23.69 -13.94 2.73
C ALA A 233 -23.52 -12.49 2.22
N THR A 234 -24.43 -12.00 1.37
CA THR A 234 -24.43 -10.63 0.86
C THR A 234 -25.03 -9.60 1.82
N ASN A 235 -25.59 -10.04 2.95
CA ASN A 235 -26.33 -9.19 3.88
C ASN A 235 -25.53 -9.00 5.17
N TRP A 236 -24.88 -7.85 5.28
CA TRP A 236 -24.20 -7.41 6.48
C TRP A 236 -25.14 -6.61 7.36
N LYS A 237 -24.85 -6.53 8.65
CA LYS A 237 -25.59 -5.70 9.59
C LYS A 237 -24.65 -4.77 10.35
N PHE A 238 -25.12 -3.55 10.60
CA PHE A 238 -24.46 -2.60 11.49
C PHE A 238 -25.50 -1.87 12.34
N ASN A 239 -25.54 -2.13 13.64
CA ASN A 239 -26.52 -1.50 14.54
C ASN A 239 -25.93 -0.37 15.38
N ASN A 240 -24.59 -0.27 15.47
CA ASN A 240 -23.86 0.69 16.30
C ASN A 240 -24.43 0.83 17.72
N TYR A 241 -24.81 -0.27 18.37
CA TYR A 241 -25.40 -0.31 19.71
C TYR A 241 -24.34 -0.27 20.81
N PHE A 242 -23.22 -0.97 20.63
CA PHE A 242 -22.14 -1.03 21.62
C PHE A 242 -21.25 0.21 21.60
N HIS A 243 -21.33 1.03 20.55
CA HIS A 243 -20.50 2.22 20.35
C HIS A 243 -18.99 1.93 20.52
N SER A 244 -18.57 0.70 20.18
CA SER A 244 -17.18 0.25 20.28
C SER A 244 -16.22 1.05 19.41
N TYR A 245 -16.75 1.69 18.36
CA TYR A 245 -16.05 2.57 17.43
C TYR A 245 -16.88 3.85 17.28
N PRO A 246 -16.27 5.05 17.40
CA PRO A 246 -16.88 6.29 16.96
C PRO A 246 -17.45 6.21 15.53
N ASP A 247 -18.52 6.95 15.27
CA ASP A 247 -19.18 6.95 13.96
C ASP A 247 -18.29 7.58 12.87
N ILE A 248 -18.26 6.92 11.72
CA ILE A 248 -17.52 7.28 10.50
C ILE A 248 -18.40 7.07 9.27
N ASN A 249 -19.69 7.39 9.43
CA ASN A 249 -20.69 7.40 8.36
C ASN A 249 -20.85 6.03 7.67
N ILE A 250 -20.74 4.95 8.44
CA ILE A 250 -21.08 3.61 7.94
C ILE A 250 -22.61 3.47 8.01
N PRO A 251 -23.28 3.07 6.90
CA PRO A 251 -24.73 2.91 6.91
C PRO A 251 -25.18 1.94 8.01
N THR A 252 -26.19 2.32 8.79
CA THR A 252 -26.79 1.45 9.81
C THR A 252 -27.89 0.57 9.22
N GLY A 253 -28.22 -0.52 9.91
CA GLY A 253 -29.21 -1.51 9.48
C GLY A 253 -28.63 -2.57 8.55
N SER A 254 -29.39 -2.94 7.52
CA SER A 254 -29.03 -3.99 6.55
C SER A 254 -28.20 -3.42 5.42
N ILE A 255 -26.97 -3.92 5.26
CA ILE A 255 -26.02 -3.48 4.24
C ILE A 255 -25.85 -4.59 3.21
N GLN A 256 -26.23 -4.30 1.96
CA GLN A 256 -25.97 -5.19 0.84
C GLN A 256 -24.54 -5.02 0.35
N VAL A 257 -23.83 -6.12 0.08
CA VAL A 257 -22.43 -6.09 -0.38
C VAL A 257 -22.27 -6.84 -1.71
N ASP A 258 -21.43 -6.30 -2.58
CA ASP A 258 -21.05 -6.97 -3.84
C ASP A 258 -20.06 -8.10 -3.54
N ASP A 259 -18.97 -7.75 -2.85
CA ASP A 259 -17.90 -8.66 -2.46
C ASP A 259 -17.15 -8.13 -1.23
N TYR A 260 -16.37 -9.00 -0.60
CA TYR A 260 -15.40 -8.60 0.40
C TYR A 260 -14.13 -9.45 0.35
N GLU A 261 -13.03 -8.82 0.73
CA GLU A 261 -11.68 -9.38 0.72
C GLU A 261 -11.05 -9.25 2.11
N VAL A 262 -10.21 -10.22 2.45
CA VAL A 262 -9.45 -10.24 3.70
C VAL A 262 -7.98 -10.41 3.38
N PHE A 263 -7.18 -9.47 3.86
CA PHE A 263 -5.73 -9.49 3.72
C PHE A 263 -5.07 -9.79 5.05
N GLN A 264 -4.20 -10.79 5.09
CA GLN A 264 -3.24 -10.96 6.18
C GLN A 264 -2.23 -9.82 6.14
N VAL A 265 -1.98 -9.21 7.30
CA VAL A 265 -1.03 -8.12 7.47
C VAL A 265 0.22 -8.65 8.17
N LYS A 266 1.37 -8.59 7.48
CA LYS A 266 2.66 -9.03 8.02
C LYS A 266 3.65 -7.88 8.05
N LYS A 267 4.19 -7.55 9.22
CA LYS A 267 5.26 -6.54 9.35
C LYS A 267 6.52 -7.06 8.66
N LEU A 268 7.04 -6.30 7.71
CA LEU A 268 8.31 -6.59 7.07
C LEU A 268 9.42 -6.38 8.11
N LYS A 269 10.33 -7.35 8.24
CA LYS A 269 11.51 -7.18 9.10
C LYS A 269 12.31 -6.00 8.55
N SER A 270 12.46 -4.95 9.34
CA SER A 270 13.31 -3.82 8.96
C SER A 270 14.77 -4.26 8.89
N ASN A 271 15.48 -3.84 7.85
CA ASN A 271 16.93 -3.93 7.82
C ASN A 271 17.49 -3.12 9.00
N LEU A 272 18.56 -3.61 9.65
CA LEU A 272 19.20 -2.97 10.81
C LEU A 272 19.46 -1.46 10.61
N ASN A 273 19.73 -1.05 9.37
CA ASN A 273 19.98 0.34 9.00
C ASN A 273 18.75 1.26 9.17
N ASP A 274 17.53 0.75 8.98
CA ASP A 274 16.31 1.54 9.18
C ASP A 274 15.99 1.73 10.67
N LYS A 275 16.29 0.72 11.51
CA LYS A 275 16.23 0.84 12.97
C LYS A 275 17.20 1.89 13.50
N LEU A 276 18.44 1.91 12.99
CA LEU A 276 19.45 2.91 13.36
C LEU A 276 19.05 4.34 12.97
N LYS A 277 18.45 4.54 11.78
CA LYS A 277 17.93 5.84 11.37
C LYS A 277 16.77 6.32 12.24
N LEU A 278 15.84 5.42 12.59
CA LEU A 278 14.70 5.75 13.45
C LEU A 278 15.15 6.06 14.88
N PHE A 279 16.12 5.32 15.40
CA PHE A 279 16.72 5.54 16.73
C PHE A 279 17.44 6.89 16.79
N LYS A 280 18.25 7.23 15.79
CA LYS A 280 18.91 8.54 15.66
C LYS A 280 17.90 9.69 15.57
N LYS A 281 16.81 9.52 14.80
CA LYS A 281 15.76 10.54 14.67
C LYS A 281 14.98 10.77 15.99
N LYS A 282 14.62 9.69 16.70
CA LYS A 282 13.96 9.79 18.02
C LYS A 282 14.88 10.39 19.09
N SER A 283 16.18 10.05 19.06
CA SER A 283 17.19 10.63 19.96
C SER A 283 17.39 12.12 19.71
N PHE A 284 17.49 12.55 18.44
CA PHE A 284 17.63 13.96 18.07
C PHE A 284 16.39 14.80 18.44
N LEU A 285 15.18 14.26 18.25
CA LEU A 285 13.96 14.94 18.69
C LEU A 285 13.90 15.08 20.21
N LYS A 286 14.28 14.05 20.98
CA LYS A 286 14.38 14.14 22.44
C LYS A 286 15.40 15.17 22.93
N SER A 287 16.48 15.43 22.18
CA SER A 287 17.44 16.50 22.52
C SER A 287 16.94 17.91 22.22
N LEU A 288 15.99 18.06 21.29
CA LEU A 288 15.39 19.36 20.94
C LEU A 288 14.33 19.84 21.94
N PHE A 289 13.69 18.92 22.67
CA PHE A 289 12.63 19.22 23.66
C PHE A 289 13.10 19.12 25.13
N LYS A 290 14.41 18.99 25.36
CA LYS A 290 15.04 19.20 26.67
C LYS A 290 15.65 20.61 26.71
N LYS A 291 14.82 21.62 26.91
CA LYS A 291 15.20 22.94 27.43
C LYS A 291 14.05 23.44 28.30
#